data_AF-A0AA90ZN60-F1
#
_entry.id   AF-A0AA90ZN60-F1
#
_cell.length_a   1.000
_cell.length_b   1.000
_cell.length_c   1.000
_cell.angle_alpha   90.00
_cell.angle_beta   90.00
_cell.angle_gamma   90.00
#
_symmetry.space_group_name_H-M   'P 1'
#
loop_
_entity.id
_entity.type
_entity.pdbx_description
1 polymer ?
#
loop_
_entity_poly.entity_id
_entity_poly.type
_entity_poly.pdbx_seq_one_letter_code
_entity_poly.pdbx_strand_id
1 'polypeptide(L)'
;MQINLKDIVLAFRKYCPDHPLKMIADNFFDETGSFKMNLMAEGAWAINSVSAIARPLQFLAFHSEKAYRDMIINKVSAADKETFNLHNLISAFCELSVMNTFICRSSDPKSFVYENRVRDDSDKNVEFSIKMQDFTFNVEVKSANLVQEDQEIAKLLRENPSVLMIDARIPNYQ
;
A
#
# COMPACT_ATOMS: atom_id res chain seq x y z
N MET A 1 -18.84 2.99 -6.61
CA MET A 1 -18.20 3.26 -7.92
C MET A 1 -17.63 1.95 -8.45
N GLN A 2 -17.85 1.59 -9.73
CA GLN A 2 -17.27 0.37 -10.30
C GLN A 2 -15.97 0.74 -11.03
N ILE A 3 -14.84 0.38 -10.42
CA ILE A 3 -13.51 0.57 -10.99
C ILE A 3 -13.01 -0.77 -11.49
N ASN A 4 -12.48 -0.80 -12.71
CA ASN A 4 -11.92 -2.02 -13.29
C ASN A 4 -10.38 -1.96 -13.29
N LEU A 5 -9.74 -3.06 -13.69
CA LEU A 5 -8.28 -3.18 -13.71
C LEU A 5 -7.63 -2.13 -14.64
N LYS A 6 -8.26 -1.86 -15.78
CA LYS A 6 -7.74 -0.91 -16.78
C LYS A 6 -7.69 0.49 -16.21
N ASP A 7 -8.72 0.92 -15.49
CA ASP A 7 -8.76 2.24 -14.84
C ASP A 7 -7.57 2.44 -13.88
N ILE A 8 -7.23 1.39 -13.12
CA ILE A 8 -6.10 1.39 -12.18
C ILE A 8 -4.76 1.41 -12.92
N VAL A 9 -4.61 0.60 -13.98
CA VAL A 9 -3.41 0.63 -14.84
C VAL A 9 -3.22 2.02 -15.45
N LEU A 10 -4.29 2.65 -15.94
CA LEU A 10 -4.25 4.02 -16.47
C LEU A 10 -3.90 5.06 -15.41
N ALA A 11 -4.29 4.84 -14.15
CA ALA A 11 -3.85 5.68 -13.04
C ALA A 11 -2.34 5.51 -12.78
N PHE A 12 -1.84 4.27 -12.75
CA PHE A 12 -0.41 3.99 -12.52
C PHE A 12 0.50 4.61 -13.58
N ARG A 13 0.04 4.71 -14.83
CA ARG A 13 0.79 5.39 -15.91
C ARG A 13 1.07 6.87 -15.65
N LYS A 14 0.31 7.51 -14.76
CA LYS A 14 0.46 8.94 -14.40
C LYS A 14 1.49 9.19 -13.30
N TYR A 15 2.05 8.15 -12.68
CA TYR A 15 3.06 8.30 -11.64
C TYR A 15 4.40 8.78 -12.21
N CYS A 16 5.35 9.11 -11.33
CA CYS A 16 6.69 9.53 -11.75
C CYS A 16 7.42 8.43 -12.55
N PRO A 17 8.33 8.78 -13.48
CA PRO A 17 8.94 7.83 -14.41
C PRO A 17 9.66 6.64 -13.77
N ASP A 18 10.25 6.85 -12.60
CA ASP A 18 10.97 5.86 -11.79
C ASP A 18 10.05 4.99 -10.91
N HIS A 19 8.74 5.23 -10.93
CA HIS A 19 7.78 4.46 -10.15
C HIS A 19 7.64 3.02 -10.68
N PRO A 20 7.82 1.97 -9.86
CA PRO A 20 7.80 0.58 -10.33
C PRO A 20 6.45 0.18 -10.96
N LEU A 21 5.33 0.64 -10.39
CA LEU A 21 4.00 0.38 -10.97
C LEU A 21 3.79 1.07 -12.33
N LYS A 22 4.39 2.25 -12.56
CA LYS A 22 4.37 2.90 -13.88
C LYS A 22 5.18 2.10 -14.88
N MET A 23 6.39 1.69 -14.50
CA MET A 23 7.25 0.86 -15.36
C MET A 23 6.53 -0.44 -15.77
N ILE A 24 5.85 -1.10 -14.82
CA ILE A 24 5.03 -2.29 -15.11
C ILE A 24 3.88 -1.94 -16.08
N ALA A 25 3.14 -0.87 -15.81
CA ALA A 25 2.03 -0.44 -16.66
C ALA A 25 2.48 -0.11 -18.09
N ASP A 26 3.57 0.63 -18.25
CA ASP A 26 4.08 1.04 -19.56
C ASP A 26 4.65 -0.15 -20.36
N ASN A 27 5.35 -1.05 -19.69
CA ASN A 27 6.00 -2.19 -20.35
C ASN A 27 5.01 -3.30 -20.71
N PHE A 28 4.08 -3.65 -19.83
CA PHE A 28 3.24 -4.85 -19.99
C PHE A 28 1.79 -4.59 -20.41
N PHE A 29 1.32 -3.34 -20.34
CA PHE A 29 -0.04 -2.99 -20.73
C PHE A 29 -0.02 -2.04 -21.93
N ASP A 30 -1.07 -2.06 -22.74
CA ASP A 30 -1.31 -1.14 -23.85
C ASP A 30 -1.94 0.18 -23.35
N GLU A 31 -2.14 1.12 -24.28
CA GLU A 31 -2.68 2.44 -24.00
C GLU A 31 -4.12 2.41 -23.45
N THR A 32 -4.84 1.31 -23.64
CA THR A 32 -6.19 1.10 -23.10
C THR A 32 -6.18 0.52 -21.69
N GLY A 33 -4.99 0.20 -21.16
CA GLY A 33 -4.82 -0.50 -19.89
C GLY A 33 -5.03 -2.02 -19.98
N SER A 34 -5.08 -2.58 -21.20
CA SER A 34 -5.19 -4.03 -21.41
C SER A 34 -3.81 -4.66 -21.44
N PHE A 35 -3.66 -5.90 -20.97
CA PHE A 35 -2.37 -6.59 -21.00
C PHE A 35 -1.95 -6.92 -22.43
N LYS A 36 -0.68 -6.68 -22.77
CA LYS A 36 -0.08 -7.00 -24.07
C LYS A 36 0.05 -8.51 -24.23
N MET A 37 -0.90 -9.15 -24.92
CA MET A 37 -0.97 -10.61 -25.05
C MET A 37 0.31 -11.25 -25.64
N ASN A 38 1.04 -10.53 -26.48
CA ASN A 38 2.34 -10.97 -27.02
C ASN A 38 3.44 -11.09 -25.95
N LEU A 39 3.22 -10.56 -24.74
CA LEU A 39 4.15 -10.65 -23.60
C LEU A 39 3.68 -11.64 -22.53
N MET A 40 2.65 -12.47 -22.79
CA MET A 40 2.03 -13.31 -21.77
C MET A 40 2.99 -14.33 -21.12
N ALA A 41 3.89 -14.93 -21.90
CA ALA A 41 4.86 -15.90 -21.39
C ALA A 41 5.86 -15.29 -20.40
N GLU A 42 6.26 -14.03 -20.62
CA GLU A 42 7.30 -13.33 -19.85
C GLU A 42 6.72 -12.39 -18.78
N GLY A 43 5.47 -11.96 -18.98
CA GLY A 43 4.81 -10.91 -18.21
C GLY A 43 3.63 -11.37 -17.35
N ALA A 44 3.40 -12.69 -17.22
CA ALA A 44 2.30 -13.20 -16.38
C ALA A 44 2.41 -12.71 -14.92
N TRP A 45 3.63 -12.55 -14.40
CA TRP A 45 3.87 -11.99 -13.07
C TRP A 45 3.38 -10.54 -12.96
N ALA A 46 3.50 -9.74 -14.02
CA ALA A 46 3.06 -8.34 -14.03
C ALA A 46 1.54 -8.22 -13.85
N ILE A 47 0.77 -9.09 -14.53
CA ILE A 47 -0.69 -9.16 -14.34
C ILE A 47 -1.01 -9.50 -12.88
N ASN A 48 -0.34 -10.51 -12.33
CA ASN A 48 -0.57 -10.95 -10.96
C ASN A 48 -0.24 -9.84 -9.94
N SER A 49 0.88 -9.15 -10.11
CA SER A 49 1.30 -8.05 -9.25
C SER A 49 0.31 -6.89 -9.29
N VAL A 50 -0.07 -6.43 -10.49
CA VAL A 50 -1.07 -5.35 -10.63
C VAL A 50 -2.41 -5.82 -10.07
N SER A 51 -2.84 -7.05 -10.31
CA SER A 51 -4.11 -7.58 -9.80
C SER A 51 -4.14 -7.69 -8.28
N ALA A 52 -3.01 -8.02 -7.66
CA ALA A 52 -2.88 -8.10 -6.21
C ALA A 52 -3.08 -6.75 -5.52
N ILE A 53 -2.73 -5.65 -6.21
CA ILE A 53 -2.94 -4.28 -5.72
C ILE A 53 -4.33 -3.76 -6.14
N ALA A 54 -4.73 -4.05 -7.37
CA ALA A 54 -5.98 -3.56 -7.95
C ALA A 54 -7.21 -4.08 -7.22
N ARG A 55 -7.23 -5.35 -6.80
CA ARG A 55 -8.38 -5.94 -6.08
C ARG A 55 -8.67 -5.20 -4.77
N PRO A 56 -7.71 -5.02 -3.84
CA PRO A 56 -7.90 -4.17 -2.66
C PRO A 56 -8.36 -2.75 -2.98
N LEU A 57 -7.79 -2.10 -4.01
CA LEU A 57 -8.20 -0.75 -4.42
C LEU A 57 -9.64 -0.69 -4.92
N GLN A 58 -10.07 -1.67 -5.72
CA GLN A 58 -11.46 -1.77 -6.20
C GLN A 58 -12.41 -2.00 -5.03
N PHE A 59 -12.02 -2.84 -4.08
CA PHE A 59 -12.80 -3.10 -2.89
C PHE A 59 -12.91 -1.85 -2.02
N LEU A 60 -11.81 -1.13 -1.83
CA LEU A 60 -11.80 0.16 -1.14
C LEU A 60 -12.71 1.17 -1.86
N ALA A 61 -12.66 1.26 -3.19
CA ALA A 61 -13.50 2.15 -3.99
C ALA A 61 -15.01 1.86 -3.86
N PHE A 62 -15.36 0.60 -3.59
CA PHE A 62 -16.74 0.21 -3.34
C PHE A 62 -17.23 0.71 -1.98
N HIS A 63 -16.37 0.69 -0.95
CA HIS A 63 -16.72 1.07 0.43
C HIS A 63 -16.50 2.56 0.75
N SER A 64 -15.47 3.18 0.15
CA SER A 64 -15.12 4.59 0.35
C SER A 64 -14.39 5.15 -0.87
N GLU A 65 -15.11 5.92 -1.68
CA GLU A 65 -14.52 6.63 -2.81
C GLU A 65 -13.43 7.62 -2.37
N LYS A 66 -13.62 8.29 -1.22
CA LYS A 66 -12.61 9.19 -0.64
C LYS A 66 -11.30 8.45 -0.38
N ALA A 67 -11.37 7.32 0.34
CA ALA A 67 -10.19 6.53 0.68
C ALA A 67 -9.49 5.99 -0.56
N TYR A 68 -10.26 5.50 -1.54
CA TYR A 68 -9.71 5.05 -2.81
C TYR A 68 -8.95 6.16 -3.55
N ARG A 69 -9.57 7.35 -3.68
CA ARG A 69 -8.96 8.48 -4.40
C ARG A 69 -7.67 8.93 -3.72
N ASP A 70 -7.68 9.03 -2.40
CA ASP A 70 -6.48 9.38 -1.65
C ASP A 70 -5.39 8.30 -1.79
N MET A 71 -5.77 7.03 -1.67
CA MET A 71 -4.84 5.91 -1.81
C MET A 71 -4.20 5.87 -3.20
N ILE A 72 -4.97 6.01 -4.29
CA ILE A 72 -4.42 5.92 -5.65
C ILE A 72 -3.66 7.19 -6.08
N ILE A 73 -4.07 8.38 -5.63
CA ILE A 73 -3.48 9.65 -6.09
C ILE A 73 -2.29 10.04 -5.21
N ASN A 74 -2.39 9.90 -3.88
CA ASN A 74 -1.44 10.48 -2.94
C ASN A 74 -0.53 9.44 -2.28
N LYS A 75 -1.06 8.25 -1.94
CA LYS A 75 -0.30 7.25 -1.16
C LYS A 75 0.46 6.27 -2.03
N VAL A 76 -0.23 5.53 -2.90
CA VAL A 76 0.36 4.52 -3.80
C VAL A 76 1.21 5.16 -4.89
N SER A 77 0.96 6.42 -5.26
CA SER A 77 1.86 7.16 -6.13
C SER A 77 3.25 7.37 -5.50
N ALA A 78 3.32 7.27 -4.17
CA ALA A 78 4.55 7.33 -3.37
C ALA A 78 5.48 8.49 -3.76
N ALA A 79 4.87 9.60 -4.19
CA ALA A 79 5.58 10.75 -4.71
C ALA A 79 6.24 11.50 -3.55
N ASP A 80 7.54 11.69 -3.64
CA ASP A 80 8.29 12.66 -2.85
C ASP A 80 8.81 13.73 -3.82
N LYS A 81 8.10 14.86 -3.87
CA LYS A 81 8.25 15.90 -4.90
C LYS A 81 8.09 15.32 -6.30
N GLU A 82 9.14 15.30 -7.11
CA GLU A 82 9.15 14.79 -8.48
C GLU A 82 9.73 13.37 -8.59
N THR A 83 10.06 12.73 -7.45
CA THR A 83 10.76 11.43 -7.41
C THR A 83 9.97 10.36 -6.67
N PHE A 84 10.28 9.10 -6.96
CA PHE A 84 9.71 7.95 -6.27
C PHE A 84 10.37 7.72 -4.89
N ASN A 85 9.54 7.44 -3.88
CA ASN A 85 10.00 7.04 -2.55
C ASN A 85 9.50 5.63 -2.17
N LEU A 86 10.43 4.67 -2.09
CA LEU A 86 10.11 3.27 -1.79
C LEU A 86 9.46 3.07 -0.41
N HIS A 87 9.94 3.80 0.60
CA HIS A 87 9.37 3.70 1.95
C HIS A 87 7.90 4.13 1.96
N ASN A 88 7.57 5.22 1.27
CA ASN A 88 6.19 5.69 1.14
C ASN A 88 5.30 4.66 0.43
N LEU A 89 5.81 3.97 -0.60
CA LEU A 89 5.07 2.90 -1.27
C LEU A 89 4.77 1.72 -0.35
N ILE A 90 5.77 1.29 0.43
CA ILE A 90 5.61 0.20 1.40
C ILE A 90 4.55 0.58 2.45
N SER A 91 4.64 1.81 2.98
CA SER A 91 3.67 2.35 3.93
C SER A 91 2.25 2.33 3.34
N ALA A 92 2.09 2.78 2.09
CA ALA A 92 0.80 2.75 1.39
C ALA A 92 0.25 1.32 1.22
N PHE A 93 1.11 0.35 0.90
CA PHE A 93 0.72 -1.06 0.78
C PHE A 93 0.33 -1.67 2.13
N CYS A 94 1.03 -1.35 3.21
CA CYS A 94 0.65 -1.76 4.56
C CYS A 94 -0.74 -1.22 4.91
N GLU A 95 -0.98 0.06 4.70
CA GLU A 95 -2.27 0.70 4.99
C GLU A 95 -3.41 0.09 4.16
N LEU A 96 -3.22 -0.05 2.84
CA LEU A 96 -4.20 -0.68 1.95
C LEU A 96 -4.50 -2.13 2.35
N SER A 97 -3.47 -2.90 2.70
CA SER A 97 -3.61 -4.30 3.15
C SER A 97 -4.40 -4.40 4.46
N VAL A 98 -4.10 -3.54 5.43
CA VAL A 98 -4.80 -3.50 6.71
C VAL A 98 -6.25 -3.08 6.52
N MET A 99 -6.52 -2.00 5.79
CA MET A 99 -7.88 -1.58 5.45
C MET A 99 -8.67 -2.70 4.77
N ASN A 100 -8.11 -3.31 3.73
CA ASN A 100 -8.75 -4.42 3.01
C ASN A 100 -9.05 -5.60 3.94
N THR A 101 -8.12 -5.96 4.83
CA THR A 101 -8.31 -7.04 5.79
C THR A 101 -9.45 -6.76 6.76
N PHE A 102 -9.50 -5.55 7.32
CA PHE A 102 -10.56 -5.15 8.25
C PHE A 102 -11.92 -5.11 7.57
N ILE A 103 -12.01 -4.53 6.38
CA ILE A 103 -13.27 -4.48 5.61
C ILE A 103 -13.74 -5.90 5.28
N CYS A 104 -12.85 -6.78 4.79
CA CYS A 104 -13.21 -8.17 4.45
C CYS A 104 -13.68 -9.00 5.65
N ARG A 105 -13.13 -8.74 6.85
CA ARG A 105 -13.45 -9.49 8.07
C ARG A 105 -14.54 -8.84 8.92
N SER A 106 -14.96 -7.62 8.59
CA SER A 106 -15.97 -6.90 9.34
C SER A 106 -17.33 -7.57 9.18
N SER A 107 -18.08 -7.62 10.28
CA SER A 107 -19.50 -8.02 10.28
C SER A 107 -20.40 -6.93 9.66
N ASP A 108 -19.92 -5.69 9.56
CA ASP A 108 -20.60 -4.57 8.93
C ASP A 108 -19.59 -3.73 8.09
N PRO A 109 -19.19 -4.21 6.91
CA PRO A 109 -18.22 -3.51 6.06
C PRO A 109 -18.65 -2.10 5.62
N LYS A 110 -19.95 -1.78 5.71
CA LYS A 110 -20.49 -0.45 5.38
C LYS A 110 -20.19 0.59 6.47
N SER A 111 -19.79 0.15 7.65
CA SER A 111 -19.37 1.02 8.76
C SER A 111 -17.96 1.59 8.60
N PHE A 112 -17.23 1.24 7.53
CA PHE A 112 -15.89 1.75 7.27
C PHE A 112 -15.90 3.29 7.10
N VAL A 113 -15.10 3.98 7.92
CA VAL A 113 -14.92 5.43 7.87
C VAL A 113 -13.43 5.73 7.74
N TYR A 114 -13.06 6.46 6.70
CA TYR A 114 -11.67 6.85 6.42
C TYR A 114 -11.32 8.19 7.10
N GLU A 115 -10.16 8.24 7.74
CA GLU A 115 -9.64 9.38 8.52
C GLU A 115 -10.67 9.87 9.54
N ASN A 116 -11.19 8.94 10.34
CA ASN A 116 -12.19 9.26 11.33
C ASN A 116 -11.55 10.00 12.51
N ARG A 117 -12.11 11.15 12.87
CA ARG A 117 -11.75 11.82 14.12
C ARG A 117 -12.53 11.17 15.25
N VAL A 118 -11.84 10.38 16.07
CA VAL A 118 -12.45 9.62 17.17
C VAL A 118 -13.05 10.56 18.22
N ARG A 119 -12.39 11.71 18.46
CA ARG A 119 -12.87 12.82 19.29
C ARG A 119 -12.32 14.13 18.76
N ASP A 120 -13.05 15.22 18.98
CA ASP A 120 -12.63 16.57 18.56
C ASP A 120 -11.39 17.08 19.33
N ASP A 121 -11.08 16.48 20.47
CA ASP A 121 -9.96 16.83 21.36
C ASP A 121 -8.76 15.88 21.25
N SER A 122 -8.77 14.94 20.30
CA SER A 122 -7.72 13.92 20.19
C SER A 122 -6.71 14.22 19.08
N ASP A 123 -5.44 14.28 19.46
CA ASP A 123 -4.30 14.36 18.51
C ASP A 123 -3.94 13.00 17.88
N LYS A 124 -4.74 11.95 18.11
CA LYS A 124 -4.47 10.63 17.53
C LYS A 124 -4.85 10.63 16.05
N ASN A 125 -3.86 10.40 15.21
CA ASN A 125 -4.05 10.20 13.78
C ASN A 125 -4.52 8.76 13.54
N VAL A 126 -5.82 8.59 13.36
CA VAL A 126 -6.43 7.29 13.02
C VAL A 126 -6.67 7.27 11.51
N GLU A 127 -6.09 6.30 10.79
CA GLU A 127 -6.30 6.19 9.34
C GLU A 127 -7.72 5.76 9.01
N PHE A 128 -8.35 4.89 9.82
CA PHE A 128 -9.74 4.51 9.61
C PHE A 128 -10.42 3.94 10.86
N SER A 129 -11.75 3.87 10.80
CA SER A 129 -12.58 3.17 11.77
C SER A 129 -13.52 2.20 11.10
N ILE A 130 -13.87 1.12 11.81
CA ILE A 130 -14.80 0.11 11.31
C ILE A 130 -15.41 -0.67 12.47
N LYS A 131 -16.67 -1.09 12.33
CA LYS A 131 -17.31 -1.99 13.28
C LYS A 131 -16.93 -3.44 13.01
N MET A 132 -16.66 -4.20 14.06
CA MET A 132 -16.60 -5.67 14.00
C MET A 132 -17.35 -6.20 15.21
N GLN A 133 -18.40 -6.98 14.96
CA GLN A 133 -19.38 -7.39 15.95
C GLN A 133 -19.92 -6.17 16.72
N ASP A 134 -19.83 -6.18 18.04
CA ASP A 134 -20.35 -5.13 18.91
C ASP A 134 -19.33 -3.99 19.17
N PHE A 135 -18.16 -4.04 18.54
CA PHE A 135 -17.06 -3.09 18.79
C PHE A 135 -16.77 -2.20 17.58
N THR A 136 -16.44 -0.93 17.83
CA THR A 136 -15.84 -0.03 16.84
C THR A 136 -14.33 0.01 17.03
N PHE A 137 -13.60 -0.41 16.01
CA PHE A 137 -12.15 -0.32 15.96
C PHE A 137 -11.75 1.03 15.36
N ASN A 138 -10.81 1.71 16.00
CA ASN A 138 -10.12 2.88 15.47
C ASN A 138 -8.67 2.45 15.23
N VAL A 139 -8.27 2.36 13.97
CA VAL A 139 -7.04 1.68 13.57
C VAL A 139 -6.00 2.72 13.17
N GLU A 140 -4.84 2.64 13.83
CA GLU A 140 -3.61 3.32 13.43
C GLU A 140 -2.71 2.32 12.69
N VAL A 141 -2.19 2.66 11.52
CA VAL A 141 -1.30 1.78 10.73
C VAL A 141 0.12 2.35 10.71
N LYS A 142 1.07 1.55 11.22
CA LYS A 142 2.51 1.87 11.16
C LYS A 142 3.23 0.84 10.32
N SER A 143 4.09 1.31 9.43
CA SER A 143 5.02 0.51 8.64
C SER A 143 6.44 0.65 9.20
N ALA A 144 7.23 -0.39 9.02
CA ALA A 144 8.65 -0.36 9.32
C ALA A 144 9.39 0.57 8.34
N ASN A 145 10.42 1.26 8.83
CA ASN A 145 11.33 2.01 7.98
C ASN A 145 12.47 1.11 7.49
N LEU A 146 12.20 0.35 6.43
CA LEU A 146 13.17 -0.62 5.90
C LEU A 146 14.53 0.01 5.52
N VAL A 147 14.54 1.27 5.07
CA VAL A 147 15.79 1.97 4.74
C VAL A 147 16.63 2.20 6.00
N GLN A 148 15.98 2.58 7.10
CA GLN A 148 16.65 2.72 8.38
C GLN A 148 17.11 1.36 8.91
N GLU A 149 16.27 0.33 8.82
CA GLU A 149 16.64 -1.04 9.22
C GLU A 149 17.86 -1.54 8.45
N ASP A 150 17.91 -1.35 7.13
CA ASP A 150 19.05 -1.71 6.29
C ASP A 150 20.32 -0.95 6.70
N GLN A 151 20.21 0.34 7.03
CA GLN A 151 21.34 1.14 7.50
C GLN A 151 21.86 0.67 8.85
N GLU A 152 20.96 0.31 9.76
CA GLU A 152 21.29 -0.25 11.08
C GLU A 152 21.98 -1.61 10.91
N ILE A 153 21.45 -2.50 10.07
CA ILE A 153 22.06 -3.79 9.73
C ILE A 153 23.46 -3.58 9.12
N ALA A 154 23.60 -2.68 8.15
CA ALA A 154 24.89 -2.39 7.51
C ALA A 154 25.90 -1.78 8.49
N LYS A 155 25.45 -0.99 9.46
CA LYS A 155 26.30 -0.49 10.55
C LYS A 155 26.75 -1.65 11.45
N LEU A 156 25.82 -2.49 11.91
CA LEU A 156 26.11 -3.64 12.76
C LEU A 156 27.07 -4.62 12.09
N LEU A 157 26.91 -4.89 10.80
CA LEU A 157 27.80 -5.75 10.01
C LEU A 157 29.22 -5.17 9.89
N ARG A 158 29.36 -3.84 9.80
CA ARG A 158 30.67 -3.17 9.82
C ARG A 158 31.35 -3.25 11.19
N GLU A 159 30.56 -3.19 12.26
CA GLU A 159 31.06 -3.19 13.64
C GLU A 159 31.33 -4.62 14.17
N ASN A 160 30.63 -5.64 13.66
CA ASN A 160 30.72 -7.03 14.12
C ASN A 160 30.82 -8.02 12.94
N PRO A 161 32.01 -8.17 12.32
CA PRO A 161 32.17 -8.93 11.07
C PRO A 161 32.06 -10.46 11.22
N SER A 162 31.94 -11.01 12.44
CA SER A 162 32.12 -12.45 12.68
C SER A 162 30.81 -13.25 12.67
N VAL A 163 29.75 -12.81 13.37
CA VAL A 163 28.40 -13.41 13.34
C VAL A 163 27.39 -12.40 13.91
N LEU A 164 26.32 -12.09 13.16
CA LEU A 164 25.18 -11.32 13.65
C LEU A 164 23.95 -12.22 13.71
N MET A 165 23.38 -12.40 14.91
CA MET A 165 22.11 -13.09 15.10
C MET A 165 21.04 -12.02 15.30
N ILE A 166 20.26 -11.79 14.24
CA ILE A 166 19.21 -10.77 14.19
C ILE A 166 17.87 -11.48 14.53
N ASP A 167 17.35 -11.31 15.75
CA ASP A 167 15.97 -11.65 16.12
C ASP A 167 15.02 -10.47 15.83
N ALA A 168 14.22 -10.60 14.76
CA ALA A 168 13.24 -9.61 14.32
C ALA A 168 12.12 -9.30 15.36
N ARG A 169 12.09 -9.98 16.51
CA ARG A 169 11.08 -9.78 17.57
C ARG A 169 11.56 -8.93 18.74
N ILE A 170 12.85 -8.54 18.78
CA ILE A 170 13.42 -7.76 19.89
C ILE A 170 13.76 -6.36 19.35
N PRO A 171 13.03 -5.30 19.74
CA PRO A 171 13.19 -3.96 19.16
C PRO A 171 14.50 -3.25 19.56
N ASN A 172 15.32 -3.85 20.41
CA ASN A 172 16.56 -3.23 20.92
C ASN A 172 17.65 -4.29 20.99
N TYR A 173 18.61 -4.21 20.08
CA TYR A 173 19.90 -4.90 20.21
C TYR A 173 20.76 -4.05 21.15
N GLN A 174 20.89 -4.49 22.40
CA GLN A 174 21.91 -4.00 23.34
C GLN A 174 23.12 -4.91 23.30
#